data_AF-A0A7G2D6T7-F1
#
_entry.id   AF-A0A7G2D6T7-F1
#
_cell.length_a   1.000
_cell.length_b   1.000
_cell.length_c   1.000
_cell.angle_alpha   90.00
_cell.angle_beta   90.00
_cell.angle_gamma   90.00
#
_symmetry.space_group_name_H-M   'P 1'
#
loop_
_entity.id
_entity.type
_entity.pdbx_description
1 polymer ?
#
loop_
_entity_poly.entity_id
_entity_poly.type
_entity_poly.pdbx_seq_one_letter_code
_entity_poly.pdbx_strand_id
1 'polypeptide(L)'
;MDSNCWGGLIGLIGYRRPLFLFTTLALVAFIIAGGLLVWALHPYSEEGRVYMTQAVGAGIFTIIGIQLFVAGLTLNVLAKMVRE
;
A
#
# COMPACT_ATOMS: atom_id res chain seq x y z
N MET A 1 28.89 3.93 -15.76
CA MET A 1 29.01 3.62 -14.31
C MET A 1 28.83 4.95 -13.59
N ASP A 2 27.76 5.26 -12.85
CA ASP A 2 26.66 4.45 -12.33
C ASP A 2 25.40 5.30 -12.14
N SER A 3 24.37 5.02 -12.93
CA SER A 3 23.00 5.50 -12.79
C SER A 3 22.25 4.88 -11.60
N ASN A 4 22.98 4.24 -10.66
CA ASN A 4 22.45 3.39 -9.58
C ASN A 4 22.52 4.04 -8.17
N CYS A 5 23.00 5.28 -8.05
CA CYS A 5 23.17 5.95 -6.75
C CYS A 5 21.81 6.16 -6.01
N TRP A 6 20.72 6.34 -6.78
CA TRP A 6 19.38 6.49 -6.23
C TRP A 6 18.85 5.21 -5.57
N GLY A 7 19.12 4.05 -6.16
CA GLY A 7 18.70 2.75 -5.61
C GLY A 7 19.40 2.41 -4.30
N GLY A 8 20.69 2.75 -4.18
CA GLY A 8 21.45 2.60 -2.95
C GLY A 8 20.93 3.49 -1.81
N LEU A 9 20.55 4.74 -2.11
CA LEU A 9 19.98 5.66 -1.11
C LEU A 9 18.62 5.18 -0.59
N ILE A 10 17.73 4.75 -1.48
CA ILE A 10 16.38 4.26 -1.13
C ILE A 10 16.50 2.95 -0.34
N GLY A 11 17.43 2.07 -0.72
CA GLY A 11 17.74 0.85 0.01
C GLY A 11 18.33 1.11 1.40
N LEU A 12 19.20 2.11 1.57
CA LEU A 12 19.84 2.43 2.84
C LEU A 12 18.88 3.12 3.83
N ILE A 13 17.97 3.97 3.33
CA ILE A 13 16.85 4.53 4.11
C ILE A 13 15.83 3.44 4.48
N GLY A 14 15.53 2.55 3.53
CA GLY A 14 14.68 1.40 3.74
C GLY A 14 15.25 0.40 4.74
N TYR A 15 16.57 0.20 4.78
CA TYR A 15 17.20 -0.72 5.72
C TYR A 15 17.21 -0.16 7.16
N ARG A 16 17.31 1.17 7.32
CA ARG A 16 17.38 1.80 8.65
C ARG A 16 16.02 2.00 9.30
N ARG A 17 14.95 2.17 8.51
CA ARG A 17 13.55 2.25 8.97
C ARG A 17 12.61 1.62 7.92
N PRO A 18 12.65 0.29 7.73
CA PRO A 18 11.82 -0.41 6.74
C PRO A 18 10.32 -0.15 6.91
N LEU A 19 9.91 0.16 8.15
CA LEU A 19 8.58 0.64 8.49
C LEU A 19 8.06 1.75 7.58
N PHE A 20 8.88 2.77 7.32
CA PHE A 20 8.42 3.94 6.57
C PHE A 20 8.02 3.58 5.14
N LEU A 21 8.80 2.71 4.49
CA LEU A 21 8.49 2.26 3.13
C LEU A 21 7.18 1.47 3.08
N PHE A 22 6.99 0.51 3.99
CA PHE A 22 5.78 -0.32 4.01
C PHE A 22 4.53 0.48 4.38
N THR A 23 4.63 1.37 5.37
CA THR A 23 3.50 2.23 5.76
C THR A 23 3.14 3.23 4.67
N THR A 24 4.12 3.86 4.01
CA THR A 24 3.86 4.76 2.88
C THR A 24 3.24 4.00 1.69
N LEU A 25 3.74 2.81 1.36
CA LEU A 25 3.13 1.97 0.32
C LEU A 25 1.70 1.55 0.67
N ALA A 26 1.43 1.20 1.93
CA ALA A 26 0.10 0.85 2.39
C ALA A 26 -0.88 2.04 2.26
N LEU A 27 -0.42 3.25 2.56
CA LEU A 27 -1.20 4.48 2.44
C LEU A 27 -1.54 4.77 0.97
N VAL A 28 -0.57 4.62 0.07
CA VAL A 28 -0.79 4.74 -1.39
C VAL A 28 -1.77 3.68 -1.89
N ALA A 29 -1.63 2.43 -1.46
CA ALA A 29 -2.57 1.37 -1.81
C ALA A 29 -4.00 1.67 -1.32
N PHE A 30 -4.14 2.24 -0.13
CA PHE A 30 -5.43 2.68 0.41
C PHE A 30 -6.06 3.81 -0.40
N ILE A 31 -5.26 4.78 -0.87
CA ILE A 31 -5.74 5.88 -1.72
C ILE A 31 -6.26 5.31 -3.05
N ILE A 32 -5.54 4.36 -3.66
CA ILE A 32 -5.94 3.71 -4.91
C ILE A 32 -7.23 2.89 -4.70
N ALA A 33 -7.31 2.14 -3.60
CA ALA A 33 -8.50 1.35 -3.25
C ALA A 33 -9.73 2.23 -3.05
N GLY A 34 -9.58 3.34 -2.31
CA GLY A 34 -10.64 4.33 -2.09
C GLY A 34 -11.09 4.99 -3.39
N GLY A 35 -10.14 5.35 -4.27
CA GLY A 35 -10.44 5.90 -5.59
C GLY A 35 -11.22 4.93 -6.47
N LEU A 36 -10.80 3.66 -6.53
CA LEU A 36 -11.53 2.61 -7.25
C LEU A 36 -12.92 2.37 -6.68
N LEU A 37 -13.08 2.45 -5.36
CA LEU A 37 -14.35 2.25 -4.68
C LEU A 37 -15.35 3.39 -4.96
N VAL A 38 -14.90 4.65 -4.91
CA VAL A 38 -15.72 5.80 -5.30
C VAL A 38 -16.13 5.70 -6.77
N TRP A 39 -15.20 5.29 -7.64
CA TRP A 39 -15.47 5.14 -9.06
C TRP A 39 -16.40 3.96 -9.36
N ALA A 40 -16.34 2.89 -8.58
CA ALA A 40 -17.28 1.76 -8.68
C ALA A 40 -18.69 2.09 -8.16
N LEU A 41 -18.80 3.01 -7.20
CA LEU A 41 -20.09 3.45 -6.63
C LEU A 41 -20.78 4.53 -7.46
N HIS A 42 -20.05 5.31 -8.26
CA HIS A 42 -20.63 6.30 -9.17
C HIS A 42 -21.67 5.68 -10.15
N PRO A 43 -21.36 4.61 -10.91
CA PRO A 43 -22.31 3.98 -11.82
C PRO A 43 -23.41 3.17 -11.09
N TYR A 44 -23.17 2.78 -9.84
CA TYR A 44 -24.21 2.18 -9.00
C TYR A 44 -25.38 3.15 -8.76
N SER A 45 -25.10 4.46 -8.68
CA SER A 45 -26.14 5.47 -8.44
C SER A 45 -26.98 5.84 -9.67
N GLU A 46 -26.46 5.66 -10.88
CA GLU A 46 -27.10 6.11 -12.13
C GLU A 46 -27.74 4.96 -12.93
N GLU A 47 -27.10 3.78 -12.99
CA GLU A 47 -27.55 2.68 -13.88
C GLU A 47 -28.03 1.43 -13.12
N GLY A 48 -27.88 1.40 -11.79
CA GLY A 48 -28.15 0.22 -10.97
C GLY A 48 -27.25 -0.98 -11.31
N ARG A 49 -26.17 -0.76 -12.06
CA ARG A 49 -25.20 -1.77 -12.49
C ARG A 49 -23.86 -1.51 -11.80
N VAL A 50 -23.36 -2.52 -11.10
CA VAL A 50 -22.02 -2.48 -10.50
C VAL A 50 -21.05 -3.06 -11.52
N TYR A 51 -20.00 -2.30 -11.87
CA TYR A 51 -18.87 -2.89 -12.60
C TYR A 51 -18.13 -3.83 -11.66
N MET A 52 -18.46 -5.12 -11.76
CA MET A 52 -17.88 -6.22 -10.97
C MET A 52 -16.35 -6.13 -10.93
N THR A 53 -15.71 -5.78 -12.05
CA THR A 53 -14.26 -5.61 -12.16
C THR A 53 -13.72 -4.51 -11.25
N GLN A 54 -14.38 -3.35 -11.16
CA GLN A 54 -13.94 -2.24 -10.31
C GLN A 54 -14.17 -2.55 -8.83
N ALA A 55 -15.29 -3.20 -8.49
CA ALA A 55 -15.58 -3.62 -7.12
C ALA A 55 -14.59 -4.70 -6.63
N VAL A 56 -14.30 -5.71 -7.45
CA VAL A 56 -13.29 -6.73 -7.14
C VAL A 56 -11.90 -6.10 -7.07
N GLY A 57 -11.57 -5.19 -7.99
CA GLY A 57 -10.30 -4.46 -7.97
C GLY A 57 -10.11 -3.64 -6.69
N ALA A 58 -11.13 -2.90 -6.26
CA ALA A 58 -11.13 -2.16 -5.00
C ALA A 58 -10.95 -3.10 -3.78
N GLY A 59 -11.62 -4.26 -3.79
CA GLY A 59 -11.49 -5.27 -2.75
C GLY A 59 -10.07 -5.83 -2.64
N ILE A 60 -9.47 -6.23 -3.76
CA ILE A 60 -8.09 -6.77 -3.80
C ILE A 60 -7.10 -5.70 -3.34
N PHE A 61 -7.21 -4.47 -3.84
CA PHE A 61 -6.33 -3.38 -3.44
C PHE A 61 -6.46 -3.04 -1.94
N THR A 62 -7.67 -3.13 -1.39
CA THR A 62 -7.90 -2.95 0.05
C THR A 62 -7.18 -4.04 0.87
N ILE A 63 -7.30 -5.31 0.46
CA ILE A 63 -6.64 -6.43 1.15
C ILE A 63 -5.12 -6.28 1.11
N ILE A 64 -4.56 -5.94 -0.06
CA ILE A 64 -3.11 -5.71 -0.22
C ILE A 64 -2.66 -4.54 0.66
N GLY A 65 -3.42 -3.44 0.69
CA GLY A 65 -3.13 -2.29 1.56
C GLY A 65 -3.08 -2.66 3.04
N ILE A 66 -4.04 -3.46 3.52
CA ILE A 66 -4.07 -3.96 4.90
C ILE A 66 -2.87 -4.88 5.17
N GLN A 67 -2.54 -5.80 4.25
CA GLN A 67 -1.40 -6.70 4.43
C GLN A 67 -0.07 -5.94 4.52
N LEU A 68 0.13 -4.93 3.67
CA LEU A 68 1.31 -4.05 3.73
C LEU A 68 1.35 -3.24 5.03
N PHE A 69 0.21 -2.80 5.53
CA PHE A 69 0.11 -2.09 6.81
C PHE A 69 0.49 -2.99 7.98
N VAL A 70 -0.07 -4.20 8.06
CA VAL A 70 0.25 -5.19 9.09
C VAL A 70 1.71 -5.62 9.01
N ALA A 71 2.22 -5.88 7.80
CA ALA A 71 3.64 -6.19 7.59
C ALA A 71 4.56 -5.04 8.02
N GLY A 72 4.15 -3.78 7.81
CA GLY A 72 4.86 -2.63 8.36
C GLY A 72 4.91 -2.69 9.89
N LEU A 73 3.77 -2.81 10.55
CA LEU A 73 3.68 -2.85 12.02
C LEU A 73 4.49 -3.99 12.64
N THR A 74 4.43 -5.21 12.07
CA THR A 74 5.21 -6.35 12.58
C THR A 74 6.71 -6.09 12.46
N LEU A 75 7.14 -5.49 11.36
CA LEU A 75 8.54 -5.19 11.10
C LEU A 75 9.04 -4.03 11.97
N ASN A 76 8.17 -3.07 12.36
CA ASN A 76 8.47 -2.09 13.42
C ASN A 76 8.79 -2.77 14.75
N VAL A 77 7.93 -3.71 15.16
CA VAL A 77 8.08 -4.43 16.43
C VAL A 77 9.36 -5.26 16.43
N LEU A 78 9.62 -6.01 15.35
CA LEU A 78 10.85 -6.77 15.15
C LEU A 78 12.10 -5.88 15.20
N ALA A 79 12.10 -4.75 14.50
CA ALA A 79 13.22 -3.82 14.50
C ALA A 79 13.46 -3.17 15.88
N LYS A 80 12.41 -3.04 16.69
CA LYS A 80 12.52 -2.55 18.07
C LYS A 80 13.10 -3.62 19.00
N MET A 81 12.66 -4.87 18.87
CA MET A 81 13.19 -6.00 19.65
C MET A 81 14.64 -6.36 19.30
N VAL A 82 15.08 -6.22 18.05
CA VAL A 82 16.48 -6.46 17.64
C VAL A 82 17.45 -5.38 18.14
N ARG A 83 16.93 -4.20 18.49
CA ARG A 83 17.73 -3.08 19.00
C ARG A 83 17.89 -3.07 20.52
N GLU A 84 17.03 -3.80 21.23
CA GLU A 84 17.21 -4.14 22.64
C GLU A 84 18.14 -5.34 22.78
#